data_AF-A0A4Q8L6K8-F1
#
_entry.id   AF-A0A4Q8L6K8-F1
#
_cell.length_a   1.000
_cell.length_b   1.000
_cell.length_c   1.000
_cell.angle_alpha   90.00
_cell.angle_beta   90.00
_cell.angle_gamma   90.00
#
_symmetry.space_group_name_H-M   'P 1'
#
loop_
_entity.id
_entity.type
_entity.pdbx_description
1 polymer ?
#
loop_
_entity_poly.entity_id
_entity_poly.type
_entity_poly.pdbx_seq_one_letter_code
_entity_poly.pdbx_strand_id
1 'polypeptide(L)'
;MKKHSAYLITVAVTLGVLAVGAGAFVYSGLYNIGADDHHTKPVFAVLQTLRNRSIHLHSNDLSVPNLEDPQLILKGAGQYAAMCTGCHLSPGVNDSELRVGMYPQPPNLSKVHVDPKDAFWVIKHGIKMSAMPAWGKAGHDDPTIWSMVAFLEKLPGMTPAEYKAIVAKAPPDEDMDMDDEGDHAHSHGGHADEGAHAAAPDMQGMDMSGDADHNDKAAAEDGHGHTAAAAPAAEAPLSLDGMKPKAVPEAEAVAKAFHEALQNGDRAGALALLAANATISEGGRIQTRDDYANGHLGEDIAFLKNAKITPVTLGSMPMGGTAMVGSESDIQTTLKGKPTTLRSREVLSLKKDGKSWKIVSIQWQSTSVSGE
;
A
#
# COMPACT_ATOMS: atom_id res chain seq x y z
N MET A 1 -36.67 54.61 -5.75
CA MET A 1 -35.24 54.69 -5.36
C MET A 1 -34.98 54.21 -3.93
N LYS A 2 -35.60 54.77 -2.87
CA LYS A 2 -35.32 54.40 -1.46
C LYS A 2 -35.50 52.90 -1.12
N LYS A 3 -36.53 52.23 -1.67
CA LYS A 3 -36.74 50.79 -1.44
C LYS A 3 -35.65 49.90 -2.06
N HIS A 4 -35.17 50.23 -3.26
CA HIS A 4 -34.09 49.48 -3.93
C HIS A 4 -32.75 49.59 -3.18
N SER A 5 -32.42 50.77 -2.64
CA SER A 5 -31.24 50.94 -1.79
C SER A 5 -31.32 50.11 -0.50
N ALA A 6 -32.50 50.03 0.13
CA ALA A 6 -32.70 49.18 1.30
C ALA A 6 -32.55 47.68 0.97
N TYR A 7 -33.07 47.22 -0.17
CA TYR A 7 -32.87 45.83 -0.62
C TYR A 7 -31.41 45.52 -0.91
N LEU A 8 -30.68 46.41 -1.59
CA LEU A 8 -29.25 46.22 -1.88
C LEU A 8 -28.41 46.14 -0.61
N ILE A 9 -28.66 47.02 0.37
CA ILE A 9 -27.98 46.98 1.67
C ILE A 9 -28.30 45.68 2.40
N THR A 10 -29.56 45.25 2.40
CA THR A 10 -29.97 43.99 3.05
C THR A 10 -29.28 42.78 2.41
N VAL A 11 -29.22 42.71 1.08
CA VAL A 11 -28.51 41.65 0.37
C VAL A 11 -27.01 41.68 0.69
N ALA A 12 -26.38 42.86 0.65
CA ALA A 12 -24.95 43.00 0.94
C ALA A 12 -24.60 42.59 2.37
N VAL A 13 -25.39 43.02 3.37
CA VAL A 13 -25.21 42.62 4.77
C VAL A 13 -25.43 41.11 4.93
N THR A 14 -26.47 40.55 4.30
CA THR A 14 -26.75 39.11 4.36
C THR A 14 -25.59 38.29 3.78
N LEU A 15 -25.07 38.67 2.61
CA LEU A 15 -23.90 38.02 2.00
C LEU A 15 -22.65 38.18 2.88
N GLY A 16 -22.47 39.34 3.52
CA GLY A 16 -21.38 39.58 4.47
C GLY A 16 -21.46 38.64 5.68
N VAL A 17 -22.64 38.49 6.29
CA VAL A 17 -22.86 37.57 7.41
C VAL A 17 -22.62 36.11 6.99
N LEU A 18 -23.10 35.71 5.80
CA LEU A 18 -22.85 34.36 5.28
C LEU A 18 -21.36 34.11 5.03
N ALA A 19 -20.63 35.09 4.49
CA ALA A 19 -19.19 34.97 4.24
C ALA A 19 -18.40 34.85 5.55
N VAL A 20 -18.71 35.69 6.55
CA VAL A 20 -18.09 35.61 7.88
C VAL A 20 -18.42 34.28 8.56
N GLY A 21 -19.68 33.81 8.48
CA GLY A 21 -20.09 32.52 9.01
C GLY A 21 -19.36 31.34 8.37
N ALA A 22 -19.23 31.34 7.03
CA ALA A 22 -18.47 30.33 6.31
C ALA A 22 -16.97 30.36 6.68
N GLY A 23 -16.37 31.56 6.77
CA GLY A 23 -14.98 31.72 7.21
C GLY A 23 -14.74 31.20 8.63
N ALA A 24 -15.63 31.54 9.57
CA ALA A 24 -15.57 31.04 10.93
C ALA A 24 -15.71 29.50 10.98
N PHE A 25 -16.63 28.92 10.20
CA PHE A 25 -16.79 27.47 10.11
C PHE A 25 -15.52 26.78 9.59
N VAL A 26 -14.94 27.26 8.48
CA VAL A 26 -13.70 26.71 7.91
C VAL A 26 -12.55 26.79 8.91
N TYR A 27 -12.41 27.91 9.62
CA TYR A 27 -11.32 28.10 10.59
C TYR A 27 -11.54 27.34 11.91
N SER A 28 -12.78 27.02 12.25
CA SER A 28 -13.13 26.41 13.55
C SER A 28 -12.62 24.98 13.73
N GLY A 29 -12.30 24.26 12.65
CA GLY A 29 -11.95 22.84 12.70
C GLY A 29 -13.10 21.91 13.07
N LEU A 30 -14.35 22.41 13.13
CA LEU A 30 -15.53 21.62 13.49
C LEU A 30 -15.86 20.53 12.47
N TYR A 31 -15.45 20.72 11.21
CA TYR A 31 -15.67 19.73 10.15
C TYR A 31 -14.55 18.69 10.17
N ASN A 32 -14.88 17.47 10.57
CA ASN A 32 -13.95 16.36 10.53
C ASN A 32 -13.64 15.97 9.08
N ILE A 33 -12.35 15.89 8.73
CA ILE A 33 -11.86 15.54 7.39
C ILE A 33 -11.37 14.08 7.30
N GLY A 34 -11.48 13.32 8.39
CA GLY A 34 -11.15 11.90 8.42
C GLY A 34 -11.92 11.12 7.35
N ALA A 35 -11.25 10.21 6.66
CA ALA A 35 -11.86 9.38 5.62
C ALA A 35 -12.90 8.40 6.19
N ASP A 36 -12.80 8.08 7.48
CA ASP A 36 -13.72 7.25 8.26
C ASP A 36 -15.01 7.99 8.66
N ASP A 37 -15.04 9.33 8.56
CA ASP A 37 -16.22 10.15 8.81
C ASP A 37 -16.84 10.63 7.49
N HIS A 38 -17.91 9.95 7.07
CA HIS A 38 -18.52 10.19 5.79
C HIS A 38 -19.21 11.56 5.72
N HIS A 39 -19.11 12.23 4.57
CA HIS A 39 -19.91 13.42 4.27
C HIS A 39 -21.40 13.14 4.56
N THR A 40 -22.08 14.19 5.04
CA THR A 40 -23.55 14.17 5.09
C THR A 40 -24.13 13.86 3.70
N LYS A 41 -25.27 13.15 3.65
CA LYS A 41 -25.88 12.73 2.37
C LYS A 41 -26.02 13.86 1.33
N PRO A 42 -26.45 15.09 1.68
CA PRO A 42 -26.53 16.19 0.72
C PRO A 42 -25.16 16.63 0.19
N VAL A 43 -24.15 16.73 1.07
CA VAL A 43 -22.79 17.09 0.67
C VAL A 43 -22.20 16.03 -0.24
N PHE A 44 -22.34 14.74 0.13
CA PHE A 44 -21.92 13.62 -0.70
C PHE A 44 -22.57 13.67 -2.10
N ALA A 45 -23.89 13.90 -2.17
CA ALA A 45 -24.62 13.96 -3.44
C ALA A 45 -24.14 15.12 -4.34
N VAL A 46 -23.88 16.30 -3.76
CA VAL A 46 -23.33 17.44 -4.50
C VAL A 46 -21.92 17.12 -5.03
N LEU A 47 -21.04 16.57 -4.18
CA LEU A 47 -19.67 16.23 -4.57
C LEU A 47 -19.63 15.12 -5.64
N GLN A 48 -20.43 14.06 -5.49
CA GLN A 48 -20.55 13.02 -6.52
C GLN A 48 -21.06 13.59 -7.84
N THR A 49 -22.08 14.45 -7.79
CA THR A 49 -22.66 15.04 -9.01
C THR A 49 -21.63 15.93 -9.70
N LEU A 50 -20.94 16.79 -8.96
CA LEU A 50 -19.88 17.65 -9.46
C LEU A 50 -18.79 16.82 -10.14
N ARG A 51 -18.31 15.77 -9.46
CA ARG A 51 -17.28 14.85 -9.98
C ARG A 51 -17.72 14.20 -11.29
N ASN A 52 -18.89 13.53 -11.29
CA ASN A 52 -19.35 12.77 -12.46
C ASN A 52 -19.61 13.69 -13.67
N ARG A 53 -20.20 14.87 -13.44
CA ARG A 53 -20.43 15.86 -14.52
C ARG A 53 -19.12 16.43 -15.07
N SER A 54 -18.13 16.65 -14.19
CA SER A 54 -16.81 17.12 -14.59
C SER A 54 -16.07 16.08 -15.43
N ILE A 55 -16.04 14.81 -15.00
CA ILE A 55 -15.42 13.72 -15.75
C ILE A 55 -16.02 13.65 -17.16
N HIS A 56 -17.35 13.54 -17.24
CA HIS A 56 -18.05 13.40 -18.52
C HIS A 56 -17.82 14.58 -19.46
N LEU A 57 -17.77 15.81 -18.93
CA LEU A 57 -17.50 17.00 -19.75
C LEU A 57 -16.10 16.97 -20.36
N HIS A 58 -15.09 16.55 -19.60
CA HIS A 58 -13.71 16.54 -20.06
C HIS A 58 -13.33 15.28 -20.85
N SER A 59 -14.10 14.20 -20.72
CA SER A 59 -13.91 12.96 -21.47
C SER A 59 -14.63 12.96 -22.83
N ASN A 60 -15.65 13.81 -23.02
CA ASN A 60 -16.56 13.75 -24.16
C ASN A 60 -15.86 13.75 -25.54
N ASP A 61 -14.81 14.54 -25.70
CA ASP A 61 -14.11 14.74 -26.97
C ASP A 61 -12.96 13.75 -27.19
N LEU A 62 -12.77 12.77 -26.29
CA LEU A 62 -11.77 11.72 -26.46
C LEU A 62 -12.15 10.79 -27.62
N SER A 63 -11.15 10.45 -28.43
CA SER A 63 -11.27 9.43 -29.47
C SER A 63 -10.92 8.06 -28.86
N VAL A 64 -11.86 7.11 -28.99
CA VAL A 64 -11.69 5.77 -28.45
C VAL A 64 -11.01 4.89 -29.53
N PRO A 65 -9.85 4.29 -29.24
CA PRO A 65 -9.21 3.35 -30.17
C PRO A 65 -9.98 2.02 -30.23
N ASN A 66 -9.50 1.06 -31.02
CA ASN A 66 -10.11 -0.26 -31.05
C ASN A 66 -9.81 -1.03 -29.74
N LEU A 67 -10.75 -1.03 -28.80
CA LEU A 67 -10.63 -1.71 -27.50
C LEU A 67 -10.74 -3.24 -27.61
N GLU A 68 -11.08 -3.78 -28.77
CA GLU A 68 -11.17 -5.23 -29.02
C GLU A 68 -9.82 -5.85 -29.46
N ASP A 69 -8.74 -5.06 -29.50
CA ASP A 69 -7.41 -5.57 -29.81
C ASP A 69 -6.91 -6.53 -28.70
N PRO A 70 -6.66 -7.82 -29.01
CA PRO A 70 -6.21 -8.79 -28.01
C PRO A 70 -4.89 -8.41 -27.33
N GLN A 71 -3.96 -7.74 -28.02
CA GLN A 71 -2.70 -7.31 -27.42
C GLN A 71 -2.92 -6.17 -26.43
N LEU A 72 -3.82 -5.25 -26.77
CA LEU A 72 -4.19 -4.12 -25.92
C LEU A 72 -4.88 -4.60 -24.63
N ILE A 73 -5.82 -5.55 -24.75
CA ILE A 73 -6.49 -6.20 -23.60
C ILE A 73 -5.48 -6.95 -22.74
N LEU A 74 -4.54 -7.66 -23.36
CA LEU A 74 -3.54 -8.45 -22.65
C LEU A 74 -2.56 -7.57 -21.85
N LYS A 75 -2.08 -6.46 -22.44
CA LYS A 75 -1.27 -5.45 -21.74
C LYS A 75 -2.05 -4.85 -20.56
N GLY A 76 -3.31 -4.47 -20.80
CA GLY A 76 -4.18 -3.92 -19.76
C GLY A 76 -4.46 -4.87 -18.60
N ALA A 77 -4.50 -6.18 -18.84
CA ALA A 77 -4.70 -7.18 -17.80
C ALA A 77 -3.55 -7.20 -16.79
N GLY A 78 -2.30 -7.13 -17.26
CA GLY A 78 -1.11 -7.05 -16.41
C GLY A 78 -1.10 -5.77 -15.58
N GLN A 79 -1.35 -4.64 -16.21
CA GLN A 79 -1.38 -3.32 -15.57
C GLN A 79 -2.47 -3.21 -14.50
N TYR A 80 -3.67 -3.71 -14.82
CA TYR A 80 -4.77 -3.76 -13.87
C TYR A 80 -4.41 -4.62 -12.66
N ALA A 81 -3.81 -5.79 -12.89
CA ALA A 81 -3.38 -6.70 -11.83
C ALA A 81 -2.36 -6.04 -10.90
N ALA A 82 -1.37 -5.35 -11.47
CA ALA A 82 -0.29 -4.69 -10.74
C ALA A 82 -0.75 -3.47 -9.91
N MET A 83 -1.66 -2.66 -10.44
CA MET A 83 -1.92 -1.32 -9.90
C MET A 83 -3.35 -1.07 -9.41
N CYS A 84 -4.34 -1.79 -9.95
CA CYS A 84 -5.75 -1.44 -9.73
C CYS A 84 -6.47 -2.39 -8.77
N THR A 85 -6.04 -3.65 -8.67
CA THR A 85 -6.72 -4.68 -7.86
C THR A 85 -6.78 -4.36 -6.38
N GLY A 86 -5.75 -3.68 -5.85
CA GLY A 86 -5.69 -3.26 -4.44
C GLY A 86 -6.87 -2.39 -4.01
N CYS A 87 -7.42 -1.57 -4.91
CA CYS A 87 -8.55 -0.67 -4.64
C CYS A 87 -9.86 -1.18 -5.28
N HIS A 88 -9.78 -1.64 -6.54
CA HIS A 88 -10.93 -1.92 -7.39
C HIS A 88 -11.32 -3.41 -7.48
N LEU A 89 -10.54 -4.28 -6.85
CA LEU A 89 -10.77 -5.73 -6.68
C LEU A 89 -10.73 -6.54 -7.97
N SER A 90 -10.08 -7.71 -7.92
CA SER A 90 -10.14 -8.71 -8.99
C SER A 90 -11.43 -9.55 -8.91
N PRO A 91 -11.79 -10.27 -9.99
CA PRO A 91 -12.95 -11.16 -9.98
C PRO A 91 -12.86 -12.21 -8.87
N GLY A 92 -13.96 -12.38 -8.14
CA GLY A 92 -14.06 -13.30 -6.99
C GLY A 92 -13.57 -12.71 -5.66
N VAL A 93 -12.93 -11.54 -5.67
CA VAL A 93 -12.53 -10.83 -4.45
C VAL A 93 -13.64 -9.86 -4.04
N ASN A 94 -14.05 -9.92 -2.76
CA ASN A 94 -15.14 -9.10 -2.24
C ASN A 94 -14.65 -7.85 -1.51
N ASP A 95 -13.44 -7.86 -0.94
CA ASP A 95 -12.85 -6.69 -0.28
C ASP A 95 -11.31 -6.79 -0.24
N SER A 96 -10.64 -5.70 0.11
CA SER A 96 -9.20 -5.63 0.36
C SER A 96 -8.92 -4.77 1.59
N GLU A 97 -7.78 -5.00 2.25
CA GLU A 97 -7.37 -4.21 3.43
C GLU A 97 -7.37 -2.71 3.15
N LEU A 98 -6.88 -2.31 1.97
CA LEU A 98 -6.81 -0.92 1.54
C LEU A 98 -8.20 -0.32 1.29
N ARG A 99 -9.10 -1.07 0.64
CA ARG A 99 -10.42 -0.59 0.20
C ARG A 99 -11.34 -0.24 1.37
N VAL A 100 -11.23 -0.94 2.50
CA VAL A 100 -12.07 -0.70 3.69
C VAL A 100 -11.91 0.73 4.21
N GLY A 101 -10.69 1.27 4.20
CA GLY A 101 -10.38 2.64 4.67
C GLY A 101 -10.54 3.74 3.61
N MET A 102 -10.95 3.41 2.38
CA MET A 102 -11.03 4.39 1.30
C MET A 102 -12.33 5.16 1.30
N TYR A 103 -12.22 6.48 1.22
CA TYR A 103 -13.37 7.35 1.04
C TYR A 103 -13.13 8.40 -0.07
N PRO A 104 -14.04 8.51 -1.07
CA PRO A 104 -15.17 7.61 -1.30
C PRO A 104 -14.70 6.19 -1.63
N GLN A 105 -15.50 5.18 -1.27
CA GLN A 105 -15.14 3.81 -1.63
C GLN A 105 -15.09 3.65 -3.17
N PRO A 106 -14.01 3.09 -3.71
CA PRO A 106 -13.90 2.83 -5.14
C PRO A 106 -14.96 1.82 -5.61
N PRO A 107 -15.46 1.85 -6.84
CA PRO A 107 -16.30 0.79 -7.37
C PRO A 107 -15.52 -0.53 -7.50
N ASN A 108 -16.22 -1.68 -7.40
CA ASN A 108 -15.65 -2.97 -7.77
C ASN A 108 -15.75 -3.13 -9.30
N LEU A 109 -14.62 -2.97 -9.99
CA LEU A 109 -14.58 -2.95 -11.46
C LEU A 109 -14.80 -4.35 -12.08
N SER A 110 -14.71 -5.44 -11.31
CA SER A 110 -15.15 -6.78 -11.76
C SER A 110 -16.66 -6.95 -11.85
N LYS A 111 -17.44 -5.97 -11.37
CA LYS A 111 -18.90 -6.04 -11.30
C LYS A 111 -19.61 -4.88 -12.01
N VAL A 112 -18.90 -3.80 -12.34
CA VAL A 112 -19.50 -2.62 -12.94
C VAL A 112 -18.79 -2.25 -14.23
N HIS A 113 -19.58 -1.79 -15.18
CA HIS A 113 -19.08 -1.21 -16.42
C HIS A 113 -18.98 0.32 -16.27
N VAL A 114 -17.93 0.90 -16.85
CA VAL A 114 -17.66 2.34 -16.85
C VAL A 114 -17.48 2.76 -18.30
N ASP A 115 -18.04 3.91 -18.70
CA ASP A 115 -17.85 4.43 -20.06
C ASP A 115 -16.34 4.55 -20.37
N PRO A 116 -15.85 4.05 -21.53
CA PRO A 116 -14.42 4.03 -21.84
C PRO A 116 -13.75 5.41 -21.81
N LYS A 117 -14.45 6.47 -22.22
CA LYS A 117 -13.89 7.83 -22.21
C LYS A 117 -13.74 8.33 -20.78
N ASP A 118 -14.75 8.07 -19.95
CA ASP A 118 -14.72 8.40 -18.52
C ASP A 118 -13.62 7.60 -17.81
N ALA A 119 -13.50 6.30 -18.10
CA ALA A 119 -12.45 5.43 -17.55
C ALA A 119 -11.05 5.95 -17.92
N PHE A 120 -10.82 6.26 -19.20
CA PHE A 120 -9.55 6.84 -19.65
C PHE A 120 -9.22 8.13 -18.89
N TRP A 121 -10.18 9.06 -18.81
CA TRP A 121 -9.96 10.34 -18.17
C TRP A 121 -9.65 10.18 -16.67
N VAL A 122 -10.39 9.32 -15.98
CA VAL A 122 -10.18 9.03 -14.55
C VAL A 122 -8.84 8.35 -14.29
N ILE A 123 -8.43 7.41 -15.13
CA ILE A 123 -7.11 6.75 -14.99
C ILE A 123 -5.99 7.77 -15.24
N LYS A 124 -6.10 8.57 -16.30
CA LYS A 124 -5.09 9.57 -16.67
C LYS A 124 -4.91 10.65 -15.59
N HIS A 125 -6.01 11.17 -15.06
CA HIS A 125 -6.02 12.36 -14.21
C HIS A 125 -6.26 12.10 -12.73
N GLY A 126 -6.69 10.89 -12.36
CA GLY A 126 -7.10 10.55 -11.01
C GLY A 126 -8.37 11.30 -10.58
N ILE A 127 -8.66 11.24 -9.28
CA ILE A 127 -9.78 11.98 -8.69
C ILE A 127 -9.27 12.78 -7.50
N LYS A 128 -9.44 14.10 -7.56
CA LYS A 128 -9.03 15.02 -6.49
C LYS A 128 -9.74 14.69 -5.17
N MET A 129 -9.03 14.84 -4.06
CA MET A 129 -9.51 14.50 -2.70
C MET A 129 -9.99 13.04 -2.60
N SER A 130 -9.28 12.14 -3.27
CA SER A 130 -9.45 10.70 -3.15
C SER A 130 -8.09 10.01 -3.24
N ALA A 131 -8.06 8.71 -2.98
CA ALA A 131 -6.87 7.89 -3.16
C ALA A 131 -6.61 7.48 -4.62
N MET A 132 -7.42 7.91 -5.60
CA MET A 132 -7.22 7.58 -7.02
C MET A 132 -6.13 8.48 -7.64
N PRO A 133 -4.92 7.95 -7.94
CA PRO A 133 -3.82 8.75 -8.44
C PRO A 133 -3.99 9.12 -9.91
N ALA A 134 -3.23 10.13 -10.35
CA ALA A 134 -3.16 10.54 -11.75
C ALA A 134 -2.06 9.76 -12.49
N TRP A 135 -2.40 8.60 -13.06
CA TRP A 135 -1.41 7.71 -13.69
C TRP A 135 -0.68 8.36 -14.88
N GLY A 136 -1.32 9.30 -15.58
CA GLY A 136 -0.67 10.08 -16.64
C GLY A 136 0.47 10.98 -16.14
N LYS A 137 0.56 11.23 -14.83
CA LYS A 137 1.71 11.91 -14.19
C LYS A 137 2.75 10.94 -13.65
N ALA A 138 2.40 9.67 -13.51
CA ALA A 138 3.28 8.61 -13.02
C ALA A 138 4.07 7.91 -14.15
N GLY A 139 4.00 8.43 -15.38
CA GLY A 139 4.76 7.90 -16.54
C GLY A 139 3.95 7.11 -17.54
N HIS A 140 2.67 6.83 -17.28
CA HIS A 140 1.82 6.09 -18.22
C HIS A 140 1.29 6.99 -19.33
N ASP A 141 1.67 6.67 -20.57
CA ASP A 141 1.20 7.37 -21.76
C ASP A 141 -0.23 6.96 -22.17
N ASP A 142 -0.78 7.67 -23.15
CA ASP A 142 -2.17 7.46 -23.58
C ASP A 142 -2.43 6.03 -24.12
N PRO A 143 -1.58 5.44 -24.99
CA PRO A 143 -1.70 4.03 -25.39
C PRO A 143 -1.75 3.07 -24.20
N THR A 144 -0.91 3.28 -23.21
CA THR A 144 -0.85 2.47 -22.00
C THR A 144 -2.16 2.57 -21.21
N ILE A 145 -2.68 3.79 -21.04
CA ILE A 145 -3.97 4.00 -20.36
C ILE A 145 -5.11 3.36 -21.14
N TRP A 146 -5.12 3.47 -22.47
CA TRP A 146 -6.12 2.78 -23.29
C TRP A 146 -6.04 1.26 -23.17
N SER A 147 -4.88 0.68 -22.87
CA SER A 147 -4.74 -0.75 -22.61
C SER A 147 -5.50 -1.18 -21.35
N MET A 148 -5.36 -0.42 -20.26
CA MET A 148 -6.15 -0.63 -19.05
C MET A 148 -7.65 -0.50 -19.33
N VAL A 149 -8.07 0.52 -20.08
CA VAL A 149 -9.48 0.71 -20.45
C VAL A 149 -10.01 -0.47 -21.28
N ALA A 150 -9.24 -0.96 -22.27
CA ALA A 150 -9.62 -2.12 -23.07
C ALA A 150 -9.84 -3.37 -22.20
N PHE A 151 -9.00 -3.58 -21.20
CA PHE A 151 -9.19 -4.67 -20.24
C PHE A 151 -10.41 -4.47 -19.34
N LEU A 152 -10.69 -3.23 -18.90
CA LEU A 152 -11.88 -2.92 -18.11
C LEU A 152 -13.19 -3.24 -18.85
N GLU A 153 -13.21 -3.20 -20.18
CA GLU A 153 -14.38 -3.61 -20.98
C GLU A 153 -14.64 -5.12 -20.89
N LYS A 154 -13.61 -5.94 -20.66
CA LYS A 154 -13.72 -7.41 -20.55
C LYS A 154 -13.86 -7.91 -19.13
N LEU A 155 -13.50 -7.09 -18.15
CA LEU A 155 -13.40 -7.47 -16.75
C LEU A 155 -14.76 -7.81 -16.10
N PRO A 156 -15.86 -7.06 -16.32
CA PRO A 156 -17.16 -7.39 -15.75
C PRO A 156 -17.66 -8.77 -16.18
N GLY A 157 -17.91 -9.64 -15.21
CA GLY A 157 -18.41 -11.01 -15.47
C GLY A 157 -17.34 -12.04 -15.81
N MET A 158 -16.06 -11.65 -15.87
CA MET A 158 -14.94 -12.59 -15.98
C MET A 158 -14.85 -13.48 -14.74
N THR A 159 -14.62 -14.77 -14.92
CA THR A 159 -14.42 -15.69 -13.79
C THR A 159 -13.02 -15.50 -13.16
N PRO A 160 -12.82 -15.88 -11.88
CA PRO A 160 -11.50 -15.83 -11.26
C PRO A 160 -10.44 -16.65 -12.02
N ALA A 161 -10.84 -17.76 -12.64
CA ALA A 161 -9.95 -18.62 -13.43
C ALA A 161 -9.52 -17.95 -14.75
N GLU A 162 -10.46 -17.34 -15.47
CA GLU A 162 -10.17 -16.58 -16.70
C GLU A 162 -9.26 -15.37 -16.40
N TYR A 163 -9.54 -14.66 -15.31
CA TYR A 163 -8.73 -13.54 -14.84
C TYR A 163 -7.28 -13.98 -14.55
N LYS A 164 -7.09 -15.06 -13.79
CA LYS A 164 -5.76 -15.60 -13.51
C LYS A 164 -5.05 -16.01 -14.80
N ALA A 165 -5.77 -16.61 -15.75
CA ALA A 165 -5.19 -17.06 -17.02
C ALA A 165 -4.76 -15.92 -17.94
N ILE A 166 -5.51 -14.82 -18.02
CA ILE A 166 -5.13 -13.67 -18.85
C ILE A 166 -3.99 -12.87 -18.23
N VAL A 167 -4.00 -12.67 -16.91
CA VAL A 167 -2.90 -11.99 -16.20
C VAL A 167 -1.60 -12.77 -16.31
N ALA A 168 -1.64 -14.11 -16.19
CA ALA A 168 -0.44 -14.95 -16.34
C ALA A 168 0.17 -14.92 -17.75
N LYS A 169 -0.59 -14.49 -18.77
CA LYS A 169 -0.12 -14.34 -20.15
C LYS A 169 0.31 -12.92 -20.48
N ALA A 170 0.05 -11.95 -19.59
CA ALA A 170 0.37 -10.56 -19.84
C ALA A 170 1.88 -10.38 -19.96
N PRO A 171 2.37 -9.60 -20.94
CA PRO A 171 3.78 -9.28 -21.02
C PRO A 171 4.22 -8.54 -19.74
N PRO A 172 5.49 -8.69 -19.31
CA PRO A 172 6.07 -7.78 -18.32
C PRO A 172 5.92 -6.34 -18.82
N ASP A 173 5.57 -5.41 -17.95
CA ASP A 173 5.36 -4.01 -18.33
C ASP A 173 6.65 -3.42 -18.94
N GLU A 174 6.70 -3.23 -20.26
CA GLU A 174 7.82 -2.57 -20.96
C GLU A 174 7.93 -1.08 -20.58
N ASP A 175 6.84 -0.47 -20.09
CA ASP A 175 6.85 0.91 -19.59
C ASP A 175 7.40 1.01 -18.15
N MET A 176 7.86 -0.12 -17.59
CA MET A 176 8.71 -0.21 -16.40
C MET A 176 10.17 -0.45 -16.80
N ASP A 177 10.60 0.04 -17.98
CA ASP A 177 11.99 0.39 -18.28
C ASP A 177 12.44 1.50 -17.31
N MET A 178 12.65 1.12 -16.05
CA MET A 178 13.75 1.68 -15.29
C MET A 178 15.00 1.26 -16.02
N ASP A 179 15.84 2.22 -16.37
CA ASP A 179 17.18 2.02 -16.93
C ASP A 179 17.93 0.95 -16.14
N ASP A 180 17.84 -0.31 -16.59
CA ASP A 180 18.44 -1.44 -15.90
C ASP A 180 19.91 -1.56 -16.31
N GLU A 181 20.78 -0.95 -15.51
CA GLU A 181 22.10 -1.53 -15.27
C GLU A 181 21.95 -2.61 -14.19
N GLY A 182 21.42 -3.78 -14.55
CA GLY A 182 21.15 -4.80 -13.53
C GLY A 182 20.51 -6.12 -13.95
N ASP A 183 20.87 -6.64 -15.13
CA ASP A 183 20.81 -8.05 -15.54
C ASP A 183 20.24 -9.03 -14.49
N HIS A 184 19.04 -9.60 -14.70
CA HIS A 184 18.78 -11.05 -14.70
C HIS A 184 17.31 -11.46 -14.95
N ALA A 185 17.17 -12.44 -15.84
CA ALA A 185 15.97 -13.00 -16.44
C ALA A 185 14.87 -13.51 -15.47
N HIS A 186 13.60 -13.21 -15.81
CA HIS A 186 12.42 -13.83 -15.22
C HIS A 186 11.94 -15.06 -16.02
N SER A 187 11.81 -16.19 -15.34
CA SER A 187 11.07 -17.37 -15.82
C SER A 187 9.83 -17.55 -14.96
N HIS A 188 8.67 -17.55 -15.61
CA HIS A 188 7.36 -17.78 -15.01
C HIS A 188 7.18 -19.25 -14.61
N GLY A 189 6.55 -19.48 -13.45
CA GLY A 189 6.08 -20.79 -13.05
C GLY A 189 4.78 -20.69 -12.27
N GLY A 190 3.66 -20.65 -12.99
CA GLY A 190 2.35 -20.87 -12.38
C GLY A 190 2.13 -22.35 -12.10
N HIS A 191 1.30 -22.68 -11.11
CA HIS A 191 0.54 -23.93 -11.12
C HIS A 191 -0.84 -23.77 -10.48
N ALA A 192 -1.74 -24.56 -11.05
CA ALA A 192 -3.15 -24.71 -10.77
C ALA A 192 -3.40 -25.74 -9.66
N ASP A 193 -4.63 -25.65 -9.12
CA ASP A 193 -5.49 -26.69 -8.53
C ASP A 193 -4.85 -27.93 -7.86
N GLU A 194 -5.22 -28.18 -6.61
CA GLU A 194 -6.15 -29.28 -6.27
C GLU A 194 -6.40 -29.35 -4.76
N GLY A 195 -7.63 -29.67 -4.36
CA GLY A 195 -7.83 -30.60 -3.24
C GLY A 195 -8.19 -30.04 -1.86
N ALA A 196 -9.45 -29.61 -1.74
CA ALA A 196 -10.41 -30.21 -0.82
C ALA A 196 -10.40 -29.88 0.70
N HIS A 197 -11.65 -29.81 1.19
CA HIS A 197 -12.13 -29.97 2.57
C HIS A 197 -11.87 -28.82 3.54
N ALA A 198 -12.84 -27.92 3.73
CA ALA A 198 -14.07 -28.10 4.52
C ALA A 198 -13.90 -27.76 6.00
N ALA A 199 -14.96 -27.13 6.51
CA ALA A 199 -15.29 -26.91 7.91
C ALA A 199 -14.60 -25.72 8.60
N ALA A 200 -15.27 -24.57 8.47
CA ALA A 200 -15.63 -23.72 9.61
C ALA A 200 -16.29 -24.57 10.74
N PRO A 201 -16.61 -24.02 11.93
CA PRO A 201 -16.60 -22.62 12.35
C PRO A 201 -15.99 -22.53 13.78
N ASP A 202 -16.18 -21.60 14.69
CA ASP A 202 -17.22 -20.62 14.96
C ASP A 202 -16.67 -19.81 16.16
N MET A 203 -16.86 -18.48 16.15
CA MET A 203 -17.45 -17.73 17.27
C MET A 203 -16.62 -17.59 18.56
N GLN A 204 -16.76 -16.59 19.41
CA GLN A 204 -17.51 -15.34 19.48
C GLN A 204 -17.07 -14.74 20.82
N GLY A 205 -17.35 -13.45 20.97
CA GLY A 205 -17.60 -12.87 22.28
C GLY A 205 -16.41 -12.06 22.74
N MET A 206 -16.54 -10.73 22.72
CA MET A 206 -17.07 -9.96 23.86
C MET A 206 -15.97 -9.80 24.93
N ASP A 207 -15.69 -8.64 25.49
CA ASP A 207 -16.31 -7.33 25.47
C ASP A 207 -15.29 -6.38 26.10
N MET A 208 -15.50 -5.12 25.79
CA MET A 208 -14.79 -3.90 26.14
C MET A 208 -14.86 -3.57 27.62
N SER A 209 -13.86 -2.83 28.10
CA SER A 209 -13.94 -1.73 29.10
C SER A 209 -12.52 -1.50 29.64
N GLY A 210 -12.04 -0.31 29.93
CA GLY A 210 -12.49 1.07 29.80
C GLY A 210 -11.20 1.92 29.83
N ASP A 211 -11.17 3.00 29.07
CA ASP A 211 -11.31 4.37 29.58
C ASP A 211 -10.00 4.99 30.10
N ALA A 212 -9.79 6.20 29.59
CA ALA A 212 -9.21 7.37 30.27
C ALA A 212 -7.68 7.31 30.54
N ASP A 213 -6.88 8.36 30.33
CA ASP A 213 -7.06 9.67 29.72
C ASP A 213 -5.68 10.36 29.82
N HIS A 214 -5.57 11.53 29.20
CA HIS A 214 -4.56 12.59 29.40
C HIS A 214 -3.19 12.40 28.71
N ASN A 215 -2.92 13.07 27.57
CA ASN A 215 -2.77 14.52 27.34
C ASN A 215 -1.44 15.05 27.87
N ASP A 216 -0.53 15.44 26.97
CA ASP A 216 0.26 16.65 27.13
C ASP A 216 0.69 17.23 25.77
N LYS A 217 0.49 18.55 25.69
CA LYS A 217 0.72 19.47 24.57
C LYS A 217 2.15 19.99 24.55
N ALA A 218 2.61 20.38 23.35
CA ALA A 218 3.16 21.71 22.97
C ALA A 218 4.09 21.55 21.75
N ALA A 219 3.77 22.09 20.56
CA ALA A 219 4.01 23.47 20.07
C ALA A 219 5.52 23.74 19.84
N ALA A 220 6.02 24.32 18.73
CA ALA A 220 5.45 25.22 17.72
C ALA A 220 6.44 25.38 16.52
N GLU A 221 5.89 25.79 15.36
CA GLU A 221 6.40 26.83 14.41
C GLU A 221 7.79 26.66 13.75
N ASP A 222 8.12 27.13 12.53
CA ASP A 222 7.47 27.65 11.30
C ASP A 222 8.64 27.84 10.30
N GLY A 223 8.42 27.85 8.98
CA GLY A 223 9.38 28.49 8.05
C GLY A 223 9.55 27.85 6.66
N HIS A 224 8.97 28.51 5.65
CA HIS A 224 9.03 28.17 4.22
C HIS A 224 10.41 28.36 3.56
N GLY A 225 10.72 27.56 2.53
CA GLY A 225 11.80 27.80 1.57
C GLY A 225 11.74 26.87 0.36
N HIS A 226 11.82 27.44 -0.85
CA HIS A 226 11.52 26.81 -2.14
C HIS A 226 12.59 25.83 -2.68
N THR A 227 12.08 24.80 -3.38
CA THR A 227 12.61 24.10 -4.57
C THR A 227 14.08 23.69 -4.62
N ALA A 228 14.30 22.36 -4.60
CA ALA A 228 15.32 21.69 -5.39
C ALA A 228 14.76 20.32 -5.83
N ALA A 229 14.92 19.97 -7.11
CA ALA A 229 14.63 18.63 -7.60
C ALA A 229 15.56 17.64 -6.88
N ALA A 230 15.00 16.78 -6.05
CA ALA A 230 15.73 15.74 -5.36
C ALA A 230 15.73 14.46 -6.18
N ALA A 231 16.91 13.81 -6.23
CA ALA A 231 17.09 12.42 -6.63
C ALA A 231 16.05 11.49 -5.99
N PRO A 232 15.77 10.29 -6.56
CA PRO A 232 14.77 9.37 -6.00
C PRO A 232 15.01 9.20 -4.50
N ALA A 233 13.99 9.51 -3.72
CA ALA A 233 14.06 9.45 -2.28
C ALA A 233 14.41 8.02 -1.88
N ALA A 234 15.55 7.84 -1.20
CA ALA A 234 15.80 6.64 -0.43
C ALA A 234 14.57 6.38 0.46
N GLU A 235 14.08 5.14 0.51
CA GLU A 235 12.99 4.79 1.42
C GLU A 235 13.29 5.32 2.82
N ALA A 236 12.29 5.91 3.47
CA ALA A 236 12.45 6.36 4.84
C ALA A 236 12.87 5.16 5.70
N PRO A 237 13.92 5.29 6.54
CA PRO A 237 14.44 4.16 7.28
C PRO A 237 13.41 3.68 8.32
N LEU A 238 13.21 2.37 8.43
CA LEU A 238 12.28 1.74 9.37
C LEU A 238 12.46 2.30 10.79
N SER A 239 11.49 3.04 11.31
CA SER A 239 11.60 3.61 12.66
C SER A 239 11.66 2.51 13.72
N LEU A 240 12.61 2.65 14.64
CA LEU A 240 12.76 1.82 15.83
C LEU A 240 12.31 2.59 17.10
N ASP A 241 11.62 3.71 16.91
CA ASP A 241 11.25 4.61 18.00
C ASP A 241 10.30 3.92 18.98
N GLY A 242 10.58 4.08 20.27
CA GLY A 242 9.82 3.47 21.35
C GLY A 242 10.10 1.99 21.60
N MET A 243 10.92 1.32 20.78
CA MET A 243 11.39 -0.03 21.07
C MET A 243 12.46 0.02 22.16
N LYS A 244 12.25 -0.76 23.23
CA LYS A 244 13.15 -0.80 24.39
C LYS A 244 13.72 -2.21 24.56
N PRO A 245 15.02 -2.35 24.90
CA PRO A 245 15.59 -3.65 25.18
C PRO A 245 14.81 -4.38 26.27
N LYS A 246 14.50 -5.65 26.05
CA LYS A 246 13.78 -6.56 26.97
C LYS A 246 12.37 -6.10 27.35
N ALA A 247 11.70 -5.31 26.53
CA ALA A 247 10.30 -4.95 26.80
C ALA A 247 9.35 -6.15 26.65
N VAL A 248 9.65 -7.05 25.70
CA VAL A 248 9.00 -8.36 25.49
C VAL A 248 10.11 -9.41 25.26
N PRO A 249 10.75 -9.90 26.34
CA PRO A 249 11.94 -10.78 26.24
C PRO A 249 11.71 -12.05 25.43
N GLU A 250 10.50 -12.63 25.47
CA GLU A 250 10.17 -13.84 24.74
C GLU A 250 10.05 -13.60 23.23
N ALA A 251 9.58 -12.41 22.82
CA ALA A 251 9.53 -12.04 21.41
C ALA A 251 10.93 -11.75 20.87
N GLU A 252 11.78 -11.06 21.66
CA GLU A 252 13.20 -10.86 21.33
C GLU A 252 13.95 -12.18 21.21
N ALA A 253 13.64 -13.18 22.06
CA ALA A 253 14.22 -14.51 21.96
C ALA A 253 13.83 -15.23 20.66
N VAL A 254 12.59 -15.06 20.19
CA VAL A 254 12.17 -15.60 18.89
C VAL A 254 12.88 -14.91 17.72
N ALA A 255 13.05 -13.59 17.77
CA ALA A 255 13.82 -12.85 16.77
C ALA A 255 15.27 -13.37 16.68
N LYS A 256 15.94 -13.52 17.83
CA LYS A 256 17.30 -14.07 17.90
C LYS A 256 17.37 -15.50 17.36
N ALA A 257 16.44 -16.36 17.77
CA ALA A 257 16.39 -17.74 17.29
C ALA A 257 16.18 -17.81 15.77
N PHE A 258 15.41 -16.88 15.20
CA PHE A 258 15.22 -16.77 13.76
C PHE A 258 16.52 -16.37 13.05
N HIS A 259 17.23 -15.37 13.55
CA HIS A 259 18.54 -14.98 13.00
C HIS A 259 19.58 -16.10 13.12
N GLU A 260 19.62 -16.80 14.25
CA GLU A 260 20.49 -17.97 14.45
C GLU A 260 20.15 -19.10 13.46
N ALA A 261 18.87 -19.36 13.22
CA ALA A 261 18.44 -20.36 12.24
C ALA A 261 18.88 -19.98 10.82
N LEU A 262 18.76 -18.71 10.43
CA LEU A 262 19.23 -18.24 9.13
C LEU A 262 20.76 -18.37 8.97
N GLN A 263 21.54 -17.94 9.98
CA GLN A 263 23.00 -18.03 9.94
C GLN A 263 23.51 -19.48 9.92
N ASN A 264 22.84 -20.38 10.64
CA ASN A 264 23.20 -21.80 10.69
C ASN A 264 22.67 -22.58 9.46
N GLY A 265 21.87 -21.95 8.62
CA GLY A 265 21.20 -22.61 7.50
C GLY A 265 20.12 -23.61 7.90
N ASP A 266 19.55 -23.46 9.11
CA ASP A 266 18.43 -24.26 9.59
C ASP A 266 17.11 -23.74 9.01
N ARG A 267 16.85 -24.12 7.76
CA ARG A 267 15.62 -23.79 7.04
C ARG A 267 14.36 -24.21 7.80
N ALA A 268 14.38 -25.39 8.43
CA ALA A 268 13.22 -25.91 9.15
C ALA A 268 12.96 -25.11 10.43
N GLY A 269 14.02 -24.80 11.19
CA GLY A 269 13.97 -23.95 12.37
C GLY A 269 13.47 -22.54 12.06
N ALA A 270 13.97 -21.92 10.98
CA ALA A 270 13.53 -20.59 10.54
C ALA A 270 12.03 -20.59 10.20
N LEU A 271 11.56 -21.54 9.37
CA LEU A 271 10.16 -21.64 8.97
C LEU A 271 9.22 -22.04 10.11
N ALA A 272 9.73 -22.70 11.15
CA ALA A 272 8.97 -23.03 12.35
C ALA A 272 8.68 -21.81 13.22
N LEU A 273 9.50 -20.75 13.14
CA LEU A 273 9.30 -19.51 13.90
C LEU A 273 8.34 -18.53 13.21
N LEU A 274 8.10 -18.71 11.91
CA LEU A 274 7.12 -17.95 11.13
C LEU A 274 5.70 -18.53 11.30
N ALA A 275 4.71 -17.65 11.45
CA ALA A 275 3.30 -18.02 11.38
C ALA A 275 2.93 -18.46 9.96
N ALA A 276 1.92 -19.33 9.81
CA ALA A 276 1.52 -19.85 8.49
C ALA A 276 1.16 -18.73 7.49
N ASN A 277 0.58 -17.62 7.97
CA ASN A 277 0.22 -16.45 7.18
C ASN A 277 1.26 -15.31 7.25
N ALA A 278 2.51 -15.61 7.61
CA ALA A 278 3.52 -14.57 7.76
C ALA A 278 3.87 -13.93 6.41
N THR A 279 4.14 -12.62 6.43
CA THR A 279 4.62 -11.86 5.28
C THR A 279 6.06 -11.41 5.49
N ILE A 280 6.86 -11.42 4.42
CA ILE A 280 8.23 -10.92 4.44
C ILE A 280 8.29 -9.77 3.44
N SER A 281 8.88 -8.64 3.82
CA SER A 281 9.02 -7.46 2.99
C SER A 281 10.46 -7.00 2.97
N GLU A 282 11.01 -6.77 1.77
CA GLU A 282 12.34 -6.19 1.59
C GLU A 282 12.35 -5.32 0.32
N GLY A 283 12.90 -4.11 0.41
CA GLY A 283 12.99 -3.17 -0.73
C GLY A 283 11.64 -2.91 -1.41
N GLY A 284 10.58 -2.74 -0.63
CA GLY A 284 9.21 -2.51 -1.12
C GLY A 284 8.49 -3.74 -1.70
N ARG A 285 9.14 -4.91 -1.81
CA ARG A 285 8.50 -6.16 -2.27
C ARG A 285 7.98 -6.94 -1.09
N ILE A 286 6.73 -7.41 -1.15
CA ILE A 286 6.11 -8.26 -0.13
C ILE A 286 5.91 -9.66 -0.69
N GLN A 287 6.25 -10.68 0.08
CA GLN A 287 6.08 -12.08 -0.26
C GLN A 287 5.45 -12.86 0.90
N THR A 288 4.79 -13.99 0.58
CA THR A 288 4.23 -14.89 1.59
C THR A 288 5.32 -15.76 2.23
N ARG A 289 5.04 -16.36 3.39
CA ARG A 289 5.92 -17.37 4.01
C ARG A 289 6.27 -18.52 3.07
N ASP A 290 5.32 -18.98 2.27
CA ASP A 290 5.53 -20.14 1.38
C ASP A 290 6.37 -19.74 0.16
N ASP A 291 6.18 -18.54 -0.39
CA ASP A 291 7.05 -18.00 -1.44
C ASP A 291 8.46 -17.74 -0.92
N TYR A 292 8.56 -17.20 0.30
CA TYR A 292 9.82 -17.02 1.01
C TYR A 292 10.55 -18.35 1.23
N ALA A 293 9.84 -19.37 1.69
CA ALA A 293 10.40 -20.70 1.79
C ALA A 293 10.91 -21.16 0.42
N ASN A 294 10.08 -21.13 -0.62
CA ASN A 294 10.42 -21.74 -1.91
C ASN A 294 11.45 -20.96 -2.75
N GLY A 295 11.70 -19.69 -2.43
CA GLY A 295 12.71 -18.85 -3.08
C GLY A 295 13.71 -18.26 -2.08
N HIS A 296 13.45 -17.02 -1.66
CA HIS A 296 14.44 -16.13 -1.04
C HIS A 296 15.10 -16.66 0.25
N LEU A 297 14.46 -17.54 1.02
CA LEU A 297 15.06 -18.12 2.23
C LEU A 297 16.39 -18.84 1.95
N GLY A 298 16.51 -19.49 0.78
CA GLY A 298 17.77 -20.15 0.39
C GLY A 298 18.88 -19.14 0.12
N GLU A 299 18.54 -18.02 -0.51
CA GLU A 299 19.45 -16.92 -0.84
C GLU A 299 19.91 -16.19 0.42
N ASP A 300 18.98 -15.90 1.34
CA ASP A 300 19.30 -15.28 2.63
C ASP A 300 20.23 -16.13 3.47
N ILE A 301 19.95 -17.44 3.57
CA ILE A 301 20.83 -18.38 4.27
C ILE A 301 22.22 -18.37 3.63
N ALA A 302 22.31 -18.44 2.30
CA ALA A 302 23.58 -18.44 1.59
C ALA A 302 24.37 -17.14 1.78
N PHE A 303 23.66 -16.00 1.78
CA PHE A 303 24.20 -14.68 2.02
C PHE A 303 24.73 -14.55 3.46
N LEU A 304 23.90 -14.86 4.45
CA LEU A 304 24.20 -14.69 5.88
C LEU A 304 25.27 -15.67 6.38
N LYS A 305 25.36 -16.88 5.80
CA LYS A 305 26.37 -17.89 6.17
C LYS A 305 27.82 -17.38 6.05
N ASN A 306 28.08 -16.49 5.10
CA ASN A 306 29.42 -15.94 4.85
C ASN A 306 29.57 -14.51 5.37
N ALA A 307 28.52 -13.95 5.95
CA ALA A 307 28.51 -12.59 6.46
C ALA A 307 28.93 -12.54 7.93
N LYS A 308 29.72 -11.52 8.29
CA LYS A 308 29.98 -11.22 9.70
C LYS A 308 28.98 -10.17 10.17
N ILE A 309 28.04 -10.58 11.01
CA ILE A 309 26.96 -9.73 11.53
C ILE A 309 27.35 -9.22 12.92
N THR A 310 27.31 -7.90 13.10
CA THR A 310 27.55 -7.23 14.37
C THR A 310 26.26 -6.53 14.80
N PRO A 311 25.53 -7.04 15.80
CA PRO A 311 24.32 -6.39 16.30
C PRO A 311 24.64 -5.00 16.86
N VAL A 312 23.91 -3.98 16.42
CA VAL A 312 24.03 -2.60 16.89
C VAL A 312 22.98 -2.35 17.97
N THR A 313 21.70 -2.62 17.66
CA THR A 313 20.60 -2.50 18.62
C THR A 313 19.59 -3.62 18.45
N LEU A 314 18.92 -3.96 19.55
CA LEU A 314 17.75 -4.83 19.58
C LEU A 314 16.82 -4.32 20.68
N GLY A 315 15.56 -4.13 20.34
CA GLY A 315 14.53 -3.76 21.28
C GLY A 315 13.18 -4.29 20.86
N SER A 316 12.23 -4.23 21.77
CA SER A 316 10.85 -4.62 21.51
C SER A 316 9.86 -3.59 22.04
N MET A 317 8.65 -3.65 21.52
CA MET A 317 7.52 -2.85 21.93
C MET A 317 6.29 -3.76 22.08
N PRO A 318 5.70 -3.85 23.29
CA PRO A 318 4.46 -4.58 23.47
C PRO A 318 3.30 -3.87 22.79
N MET A 319 2.44 -4.61 22.10
CA MET A 319 1.26 -4.11 21.38
C MET A 319 0.03 -4.95 21.75
N GLY A 320 -0.22 -5.10 23.05
CA GLY A 320 -1.30 -5.95 23.57
C GLY A 320 -1.02 -7.43 23.31
N GLY A 321 -1.84 -8.08 22.47
CA GLY A 321 -1.67 -9.50 22.10
C GLY A 321 -0.53 -9.76 21.11
N THR A 322 0.12 -8.72 20.60
CA THR A 322 1.25 -8.77 19.68
C THR A 322 2.46 -8.04 20.26
N ALA A 323 3.62 -8.19 19.62
CA ALA A 323 4.84 -7.45 19.95
C ALA A 323 5.56 -7.09 18.65
N MET A 324 6.13 -5.90 18.60
CA MET A 324 7.13 -5.57 17.59
C MET A 324 8.52 -5.76 18.18
N VAL A 325 9.42 -6.37 17.42
CA VAL A 325 10.84 -6.47 17.73
C VAL A 325 11.57 -5.81 16.59
N GLY A 326 12.39 -4.82 16.90
CA GLY A 326 13.22 -4.18 15.89
C GLY A 326 14.69 -4.33 16.22
N SER A 327 15.46 -4.55 15.17
CA SER A 327 16.89 -4.76 15.27
C SER A 327 17.63 -3.95 14.23
N GLU A 328 18.85 -3.56 14.58
CA GLU A 328 19.78 -2.93 13.66
C GLU A 328 21.12 -3.66 13.78
N SER A 329 21.72 -4.04 12.64
CA SER A 329 22.98 -4.79 12.59
C SER A 329 23.87 -4.30 11.45
N ASP A 330 25.18 -4.28 11.70
CA ASP A 330 26.18 -4.10 10.65
C ASP A 330 26.57 -5.47 10.06
N ILE A 331 26.39 -5.63 8.76
CA ILE A 331 26.69 -6.86 8.01
C ILE A 331 27.92 -6.60 7.14
N GLN A 332 29.04 -7.22 7.50
CA GLN A 332 30.25 -7.21 6.68
C GLN A 332 30.20 -8.39 5.71
N THR A 333 30.19 -8.08 4.41
CA THR A 333 30.13 -9.07 3.34
C THR A 333 31.06 -8.68 2.18
N THR A 334 31.26 -9.57 1.23
CA THR A 334 32.04 -9.30 0.01
C THR A 334 31.09 -9.22 -1.17
N LEU A 335 30.88 -8.02 -1.72
CA LEU A 335 30.07 -7.81 -2.93
C LEU A 335 31.01 -7.55 -4.12
N LYS A 336 30.85 -8.32 -5.21
CA LYS A 336 31.70 -8.22 -6.42
C LYS A 336 33.21 -8.24 -6.11
N GLY A 337 33.63 -9.02 -5.11
CA GLY A 337 35.04 -9.16 -4.69
C GLY A 337 35.59 -8.02 -3.81
N LYS A 338 34.77 -7.05 -3.41
CA LYS A 338 35.16 -5.96 -2.50
C LYS A 338 34.51 -6.12 -1.13
N PRO A 339 35.24 -5.91 -0.02
CA PRO A 339 34.64 -5.83 1.31
C PRO A 339 33.69 -4.63 1.38
N THR A 340 32.43 -4.89 1.73
CA THR A 340 31.39 -3.87 1.89
C THR A 340 30.69 -4.08 3.24
N THR A 341 30.42 -2.99 3.96
CA THR A 341 29.61 -3.01 5.17
C THR A 341 28.21 -2.49 4.83
N LEU A 342 27.20 -3.27 5.16
CA LEU A 342 25.78 -2.91 5.02
C LEU A 342 25.20 -2.69 6.41
N ARG A 343 24.39 -1.64 6.57
CA ARG A 343 23.56 -1.42 7.74
C ARG A 343 22.20 -2.02 7.44
N SER A 344 21.85 -3.09 8.15
CA SER A 344 20.54 -3.74 8.04
C SER A 344 19.65 -3.29 9.21
N ARG A 345 18.46 -2.81 8.89
CA ARG A 345 17.38 -2.52 9.83
C ARG A 345 16.25 -3.50 9.60
N GLU A 346 15.71 -4.00 10.69
CA GLU A 346 14.65 -4.99 10.68
C GLU A 346 13.54 -4.57 11.65
N VAL A 347 12.30 -4.79 11.24
CA VAL A 347 11.15 -4.81 12.14
C VAL A 347 10.38 -6.12 11.95
N LEU A 348 10.28 -6.89 13.02
CA LEU A 348 9.49 -8.10 13.14
C LEU A 348 8.22 -7.79 13.91
N SER A 349 7.07 -8.14 13.34
CA SER A 349 5.82 -8.21 14.10
C SER A 349 5.58 -9.65 14.51
N LEU A 350 5.33 -9.87 15.80
CA LEU A 350 5.08 -11.18 16.38
C LEU A 350 3.70 -11.22 17.01
N LYS A 351 3.05 -12.39 16.94
CA LYS A 351 1.80 -12.68 17.62
C LYS A 351 1.97 -13.92 18.48
N LYS A 352 1.31 -13.93 19.63
CA LYS A 352 1.29 -15.09 20.51
C LYS A 352 0.36 -16.16 19.94
N ASP A 353 0.89 -17.35 19.71
CA ASP A 353 0.18 -18.56 19.29
C ASP A 353 0.27 -19.59 20.43
N GLY A 354 -0.77 -19.64 21.26
CA GLY A 354 -0.79 -20.40 22.50
C GLY A 354 0.29 -19.92 23.50
N LYS A 355 1.30 -20.76 23.75
CA LYS A 355 2.44 -20.44 24.64
C LYS A 355 3.66 -19.90 23.91
N SER A 356 3.66 -19.91 22.58
CA SER A 356 4.82 -19.57 21.76
C SER A 356 4.57 -18.28 20.99
N TRP A 357 5.61 -17.51 20.72
CA TRP A 357 5.54 -16.38 19.80
C TRP A 357 5.85 -16.86 18.37
N LYS A 358 5.11 -16.32 17.40
CA LYS A 358 5.35 -16.54 15.97
C LYS A 358 5.51 -15.20 15.28
N ILE A 359 6.45 -15.13 14.35
CA ILE A 359 6.65 -13.95 13.49
C ILE A 359 5.54 -13.95 12.44
N VAL A 360 4.76 -12.88 12.39
CA VAL A 360 3.66 -12.68 11.44
C VAL A 360 4.01 -11.70 10.32
N SER A 361 5.01 -10.85 10.53
CA SER A 361 5.55 -9.97 9.48
C SER A 361 7.03 -9.70 9.72
N ILE A 362 7.80 -9.66 8.66
CA ILE A 362 9.20 -9.23 8.60
C ILE A 362 9.28 -8.04 7.64
N GLN A 363 9.96 -6.98 8.06
CA GLN A 363 10.35 -5.88 7.19
C GLN A 363 11.86 -5.69 7.30
N TRP A 364 12.56 -5.85 6.19
CA TRP A 364 14.00 -5.63 6.06
C TRP A 364 14.29 -4.42 5.19
N GLN A 365 15.27 -3.65 5.63
CA GLN A 365 15.88 -2.58 4.85
C GLN A 365 17.39 -2.65 5.04
N SER A 366 18.12 -2.63 3.94
CA SER A 366 19.58 -2.64 3.94
C SER A 366 20.11 -1.41 3.21
N THR A 367 20.99 -0.66 3.85
CA THR A 367 21.68 0.49 3.25
C THR A 367 23.17 0.28 3.25
N SER A 368 23.87 0.75 2.21
CA SER A 368 25.32 0.73 2.20
C SER A 368 25.86 1.75 3.21
N VAL A 369 26.79 1.33 4.06
CA VAL A 369 27.55 2.25 4.89
C VAL A 369 28.77 2.64 4.07
N SER A 370 28.73 3.83 3.45
CA SER A 370 29.94 4.41 2.87
C SER A 370 30.97 4.57 3.98
N GLY A 371 32.14 3.96 3.80
CA GLY A 371 33.22 4.02 4.78
C GLY A 371 33.58 5.47 5.13
N GLU A 372 33.66 5.74 6.42
CA GLU A 372 34.30 6.94 6.98
C GLU A 372 35.79 7.01 6.62
#